data_AF-A0A6N3ALU1-F1
#
_entry.id   AF-A0A6N3ALU1-F1
#
_cell.length_a   1.000
_cell.length_b   1.000
_cell.length_c   1.000
_cell.angle_alpha   90.00
_cell.angle_beta   90.00
_cell.angle_gamma   90.00
#
_symmetry.space_group_name_H-M   'P 1'
#
loop_
_entity.id
_entity.type
_entity.pdbx_description
1 polymer ?
#
loop_
_entity_poly.entity_id
_entity_poly.type
_entity_poly.pdbx_seq_one_letter_code
_entity_poly.pdbx_strand_id
1 'polypeptide(L)'
;MKKARLFLATLSMSAIMCMTALAGEWKQDQTGWWYQNDDGSYSQNVLKKIDSYWYYFDSTGYMKTGWFQFSYGWFGFREDGSCLNPISEINGAPVGAPENGWISVGASLPTLVDGASDDQIQFYNDIWWCSPQYFNNLSELAEQDRIVREPTNSLTPDTVVDWSNATYDYDNYDDSDDYDDFDD
;
A
#
# COMPACT_ATOMS: atom_id res chain seq x y z
N MET A 1 17.29 73.07 13.49
CA MET A 1 16.69 72.14 12.50
C MET A 1 17.60 70.92 12.34
N LYS A 2 17.24 69.77 12.90
CA LYS A 2 17.89 68.48 12.60
C LYS A 2 16.80 67.54 12.08
N LYS A 3 17.05 66.96 10.90
CA LYS A 3 16.06 66.29 10.04
C LYS A 3 15.56 65.00 10.69
N ALA A 4 14.26 64.91 10.95
CA ALA A 4 13.60 63.67 11.34
C ALA A 4 13.55 62.71 10.15
N ARG A 5 13.96 61.46 10.35
CA ARG A 5 13.71 60.36 9.40
C ARG A 5 12.72 59.40 10.06
N LEU A 6 11.62 59.19 9.33
CA LEU A 6 10.46 58.40 9.70
C LEU A 6 10.54 57.03 9.00
N PHE A 7 9.88 56.04 9.61
CA PHE A 7 9.48 54.70 9.14
C PHE A 7 10.45 53.53 9.36
N LEU A 8 10.09 52.59 10.26
CA LEU A 8 9.22 51.45 9.93
C LEU A 8 8.61 50.87 11.23
N ALA A 9 7.29 50.65 11.25
CA ALA A 9 6.63 49.90 12.29
C ALA A 9 6.74 48.40 11.96
N THR A 10 7.32 47.61 12.85
CA THR A 10 7.23 46.13 12.80
C THR A 10 6.62 45.64 14.10
N LEU A 11 5.29 45.66 14.15
CA LEU A 11 4.53 44.66 14.90
C LEU A 11 4.21 43.53 13.92
N SER A 12 4.91 42.41 14.03
CA SER A 12 4.38 41.13 13.54
C SER A 12 4.86 40.03 14.46
N MET A 13 3.96 39.73 15.39
CA MET A 13 3.95 38.72 16.42
C MET A 13 4.33 37.35 15.85
N SER A 14 5.53 36.86 16.13
CA SER A 14 5.85 35.45 15.87
C SER A 14 5.37 34.63 17.06
N ALA A 15 4.04 34.46 17.16
CA ALA A 15 3.51 33.36 17.93
C ALA A 15 3.87 32.10 17.14
N ILE A 16 4.84 31.34 17.65
CA ILE A 16 5.08 29.97 17.21
C ILE A 16 3.80 29.23 17.53
N MET A 17 2.88 29.17 16.58
CA MET A 17 1.76 28.24 16.63
C MET A 17 2.39 26.86 16.52
N CYS A 18 2.67 26.22 17.66
CA CYS A 18 2.73 24.78 17.67
C CYS A 18 1.40 24.31 17.10
N MET A 19 1.40 23.83 15.85
CA MET A 19 0.31 23.01 15.38
C MET A 19 0.27 21.84 16.36
N THR A 20 -0.75 21.81 17.21
CA THR A 20 -1.07 20.60 17.95
C THR A 20 -1.34 19.57 16.88
N ALA A 21 -0.39 18.66 16.64
CA ALA A 21 -0.62 17.50 15.82
C ALA A 21 -1.72 16.71 16.52
N LEU A 22 -2.92 16.73 15.96
CA LEU A 22 -4.03 15.89 16.39
C LEU A 22 -3.71 14.47 15.90
N ALA A 23 -2.90 13.77 16.69
CA ALA A 23 -2.55 12.38 16.48
C ALA A 23 -3.08 11.60 17.68
N GLY A 24 -4.13 10.83 17.43
CA GLY A 24 -4.65 9.88 18.41
C GLY A 24 -3.61 8.85 18.86
N GLU A 25 -3.98 8.03 19.82
CA GLU A 25 -3.09 7.08 20.47
C GLU A 25 -3.62 5.64 20.38
N TRP A 26 -2.68 4.72 20.20
CA TRP A 26 -2.93 3.30 20.34
C TRP A 26 -3.11 2.96 21.82
N LYS A 27 -4.14 2.17 22.11
CA LYS A 27 -4.47 1.66 23.43
C LYS A 27 -4.68 0.15 23.35
N GLN A 28 -4.48 -0.53 24.48
CA GLN A 28 -4.61 -1.98 24.56
C GLN A 28 -5.22 -2.42 25.90
N ASP A 29 -6.02 -3.47 25.85
CA ASP A 29 -6.52 -4.20 27.01
C ASP A 29 -6.45 -5.72 26.77
N GLN A 30 -7.19 -6.50 27.57
CA GLN A 30 -7.24 -7.96 27.43
C GLN A 30 -7.98 -8.44 26.17
N THR A 31 -8.79 -7.59 25.56
CA THR A 31 -9.58 -7.88 24.36
C THR A 31 -8.75 -7.63 23.10
N GLY A 32 -8.00 -6.52 23.08
CA GLY A 32 -7.13 -6.19 21.95
C GLY A 32 -6.71 -4.73 21.92
N TRP A 33 -6.29 -4.31 20.73
CA TRP A 33 -5.86 -2.95 20.44
C TRP A 33 -7.02 -2.10 19.93
N TRP A 34 -7.08 -0.84 20.31
CA TRP A 34 -7.94 0.17 19.67
C TRP A 34 -7.18 1.48 19.47
N TYR A 35 -7.71 2.35 18.63
CA TYR A 35 -7.14 3.68 18.41
C TYR A 35 -8.08 4.76 18.92
N GLN A 36 -7.63 5.49 19.93
CA GLN A 36 -8.35 6.61 20.54
C GLN A 36 -7.94 7.91 19.85
N ASN A 37 -8.91 8.63 19.27
CA ASN A 37 -8.68 9.94 18.68
C ASN A 37 -8.53 11.01 19.77
N ASP A 38 -7.98 12.18 19.42
CA ASP A 38 -7.71 13.26 20.39
C ASP A 38 -8.96 13.84 21.07
N ASP A 39 -10.12 13.74 20.42
CA ASP A 39 -11.41 14.14 20.97
C ASP A 39 -11.97 13.12 21.98
N GLY A 40 -11.22 12.05 22.26
CA GLY A 40 -11.58 10.95 23.15
C GLY A 40 -12.46 9.88 22.50
N SER A 41 -12.93 10.08 21.26
CA SER A 41 -13.62 9.06 20.48
C SER A 41 -12.66 7.94 20.04
N TYR A 42 -13.17 6.86 19.46
CA TYR A 42 -12.35 5.77 18.95
C TYR A 42 -12.81 5.29 17.58
N SER A 43 -11.89 4.66 16.86
CA SER A 43 -12.15 4.12 15.52
C SER A 43 -13.00 2.86 15.62
N GLN A 44 -14.11 2.79 14.88
CA GLN A 44 -15.06 1.67 14.94
C GLN A 44 -15.69 1.44 13.57
N ASN A 45 -15.78 0.16 13.17
CA ASN A 45 -16.33 -0.29 11.89
C ASN A 45 -15.73 0.45 10.68
N VAL A 46 -14.40 0.60 10.65
CA VAL A 46 -13.73 1.50 9.71
C VAL A 46 -12.32 1.02 9.36
N LEU A 47 -11.94 1.23 8.09
CA LEU A 47 -10.55 1.24 7.67
C LEU A 47 -9.97 2.62 7.95
N LYS A 48 -8.92 2.68 8.77
CA LYS A 48 -8.28 3.94 9.14
C LYS A 48 -6.80 3.90 8.78
N LYS A 49 -6.35 4.94 8.10
CA LYS A 49 -4.93 5.22 7.91
C LYS A 49 -4.38 5.83 9.19
N ILE A 50 -3.38 5.20 9.78
CA ILE A 50 -2.64 5.67 10.95
C ILE A 50 -1.16 5.59 10.56
N ASP A 51 -0.49 6.74 10.62
CA ASP A 51 0.82 6.94 10.00
C ASP A 51 0.81 6.52 8.51
N SER A 52 1.64 5.55 8.13
CA SER A 52 1.74 5.05 6.75
C SER A 52 0.91 3.80 6.47
N TYR A 53 0.24 3.22 7.48
CA TYR A 53 -0.43 1.93 7.35
C TYR A 53 -1.96 2.05 7.51
N TRP A 54 -2.67 1.14 6.85
CA TRP A 54 -4.11 1.00 7.00
C TRP A 54 -4.44 -0.09 8.01
N TYR A 55 -5.43 0.15 8.87
CA TYR A 55 -5.89 -0.76 9.91
C TYR A 55 -7.41 -0.90 9.85
N TYR A 56 -7.92 -2.09 10.15
CA TYR A 56 -9.37 -2.30 10.29
C TYR A 56 -9.76 -2.41 11.76
N PHE A 57 -10.74 -1.60 12.17
CA PHE A 57 -11.39 -1.69 13.48
C PHE A 57 -12.81 -2.23 13.30
N ASP A 58 -13.17 -3.28 14.03
CA ASP A 58 -14.50 -3.87 13.95
C ASP A 58 -15.58 -2.99 14.60
N SER A 59 -16.82 -3.47 14.60
CA SER A 59 -17.97 -2.77 15.19
C SER A 59 -17.89 -2.58 16.70
N THR A 60 -16.91 -3.15 17.40
CA THR A 60 -16.65 -2.91 18.82
C THR A 60 -15.46 -1.97 19.04
N GLY A 61 -14.78 -1.56 17.98
CA GLY A 61 -13.66 -0.61 18.01
C GLY A 61 -12.30 -1.25 18.16
N TYR A 62 -12.22 -2.59 18.18
CA TYR A 62 -10.94 -3.29 18.28
C TYR A 62 -10.35 -3.57 16.90
N MET A 63 -9.04 -3.35 16.79
CA MET A 63 -8.22 -3.63 15.63
C MET A 63 -8.26 -5.12 15.31
N LYS A 64 -8.36 -5.46 14.02
CA LYS A 64 -8.42 -6.83 13.54
C LYS A 64 -7.15 -7.23 12.80
N THR A 65 -6.86 -8.52 12.89
CA THR A 65 -5.79 -9.22 12.17
C THR A 65 -6.40 -10.41 11.43
N GLY A 66 -5.75 -10.88 10.36
CA GLY A 66 -6.28 -11.91 9.47
C GLY A 66 -7.12 -11.34 8.33
N TRP A 67 -7.93 -12.20 7.69
CA TRP A 67 -8.67 -11.85 6.49
C TRP A 67 -10.15 -11.56 6.78
N PHE A 68 -10.66 -10.46 6.23
CA PHE A 68 -12.06 -10.05 6.36
C PHE A 68 -12.65 -9.69 4.99
N GLN A 69 -13.91 -10.10 4.80
CA GLN A 69 -14.67 -9.79 3.59
C GLN A 69 -15.49 -8.51 3.79
N PHE A 70 -15.34 -7.58 2.85
CA PHE A 70 -16.15 -6.38 2.71
C PHE A 70 -16.98 -6.47 1.43
N SER A 71 -17.92 -5.54 1.23
CA SER A 71 -18.74 -5.49 0.00
C SER A 71 -17.92 -5.27 -1.28
N TYR A 72 -16.69 -4.79 -1.14
CA TYR A 72 -15.77 -4.48 -2.24
C TYR A 72 -14.52 -5.38 -2.24
N GLY A 73 -14.59 -6.55 -1.59
CA GLY A 73 -13.55 -7.59 -1.68
C GLY A 73 -12.96 -7.99 -0.33
N TRP A 74 -11.92 -8.82 -0.40
CA TRP A 74 -11.21 -9.38 0.75
C TRP A 74 -9.97 -8.56 1.12
N PHE A 75 -9.81 -8.33 2.42
CA PHE A 75 -8.71 -7.57 2.97
C PHE A 75 -7.97 -8.39 4.01
N GLY A 76 -6.66 -8.47 3.86
CA GLY A 76 -5.76 -9.14 4.79
C GLY A 76 -5.08 -8.13 5.70
N PHE A 77 -4.95 -8.47 6.99
CA PHE A 77 -4.24 -7.68 7.99
C PHE A 77 -3.19 -8.55 8.67
N ARG A 78 -1.96 -8.04 8.80
CA ARG A 78 -0.84 -8.69 9.49
C ARG A 78 -1.11 -8.83 10.99
N GLU A 79 -0.24 -9.53 11.70
CA GLU A 79 -0.32 -9.66 13.16
C GLU A 79 -0.20 -8.31 13.89
N ASP A 80 0.51 -7.35 13.30
CA ASP A 80 0.58 -5.97 13.79
C ASP A 80 -0.63 -5.10 13.38
N GLY A 81 -1.60 -5.69 12.66
CA GLY A 81 -2.82 -5.03 12.18
C GLY A 81 -2.68 -4.24 10.88
N SER A 82 -1.47 -4.10 10.33
CA SER A 82 -1.28 -3.39 9.08
C SER A 82 -1.89 -4.15 7.89
N CYS A 83 -2.54 -3.41 6.99
CA CYS A 83 -3.18 -3.97 5.80
C CYS A 83 -2.13 -4.50 4.81
N LEU A 84 -2.39 -5.69 4.28
CA LEU A 84 -1.57 -6.38 3.28
C LEU A 84 -1.87 -5.96 1.84
N ASN A 85 -3.05 -5.38 1.64
CA ASN A 85 -3.58 -5.12 0.31
C ASN A 85 -2.83 -3.97 -0.37
N PRO A 86 -2.69 -4.02 -1.70
CA PRO A 86 -2.14 -2.92 -2.48
C PRO A 86 -2.99 -1.66 -2.32
N ILE A 87 -2.34 -0.50 -2.48
CA ILE A 87 -2.98 0.80 -2.40
C ILE A 87 -3.39 1.25 -3.80
N SER A 88 -4.60 1.79 -3.94
CA SER A 88 -5.05 2.41 -5.18
C SER A 88 -4.29 3.71 -5.43
N GLU A 89 -3.70 3.85 -6.62
CA GLU A 89 -3.06 5.10 -7.06
C GLU A 89 -4.08 6.24 -7.22
N ILE A 90 -5.37 5.92 -7.37
CA ILE A 90 -6.42 6.92 -7.60
C ILE A 90 -6.78 7.65 -6.31
N ASN A 91 -6.89 6.93 -5.20
CA ASN A 91 -7.45 7.48 -3.95
C ASN A 91 -6.62 7.18 -2.68
N GLY A 92 -5.52 6.44 -2.79
CA GLY A 92 -4.66 6.11 -1.65
C GLY A 92 -5.24 5.14 -0.63
N ALA A 93 -6.38 4.50 -0.94
CA ALA A 93 -7.02 3.50 -0.09
C ALA A 93 -6.65 2.07 -0.52
N PRO A 94 -6.67 1.10 0.40
CA PRO A 94 -6.37 -0.30 0.07
C PRO A 94 -7.45 -0.89 -0.82
N VAL A 95 -7.05 -1.80 -1.71
CA VAL A 95 -7.91 -2.42 -2.71
C VAL A 95 -8.21 -3.88 -2.36
N GLY A 96 -9.49 -4.25 -2.37
CA GLY A 96 -9.95 -5.58 -1.98
C GLY A 96 -9.60 -6.63 -3.02
N ALA A 97 -9.17 -7.80 -2.56
CA ALA A 97 -8.92 -8.98 -3.38
C ALA A 97 -10.24 -9.69 -3.76
N PRO A 98 -10.26 -10.48 -4.85
CA PRO A 98 -11.46 -11.21 -5.26
C PRO A 98 -11.85 -12.28 -4.24
N GLU A 99 -10.88 -12.99 -3.67
CA GLU A 99 -11.11 -13.96 -2.61
C GLU A 99 -10.08 -13.88 -1.48
N ASN A 100 -10.36 -14.62 -0.41
CA ASN A 100 -9.49 -14.72 0.76
C ASN A 100 -8.09 -15.21 0.36
N GLY A 101 -7.05 -14.48 0.75
CA GLY A 101 -5.66 -14.91 0.58
C GLY A 101 -5.03 -14.51 -0.76
N TRP A 102 -5.82 -14.05 -1.74
CA TRP A 102 -5.30 -13.73 -3.07
C TRP A 102 -4.25 -12.63 -3.03
N ILE A 103 -3.24 -12.78 -3.89
CA ILE A 103 -2.00 -11.98 -3.88
C ILE A 103 -1.99 -11.10 -5.13
N SER A 104 -1.71 -9.80 -4.97
CA SER A 104 -1.57 -8.91 -6.12
C SER A 104 -0.32 -9.25 -6.91
N VAL A 105 -0.44 -9.27 -8.24
CA VAL A 105 0.65 -9.55 -9.18
C VAL A 105 0.78 -8.41 -10.17
N GLY A 106 1.99 -8.24 -10.73
CA GLY A 106 2.23 -7.23 -11.75
C GLY A 106 1.43 -7.50 -13.02
N ALA A 107 1.05 -6.43 -13.74
CA ALA A 107 0.23 -6.51 -14.95
C ALA A 107 0.87 -7.32 -16.10
N SER A 108 2.18 -7.58 -16.04
CA SER A 108 2.89 -8.41 -17.00
C SER A 108 2.71 -9.92 -16.74
N LEU A 109 2.41 -10.35 -15.52
CA LEU A 109 2.32 -11.78 -15.19
C LEU A 109 1.29 -12.52 -16.09
N PRO A 110 0.05 -12.05 -16.25
CA PRO A 110 -0.94 -12.74 -17.10
C PRO A 110 -0.51 -12.89 -18.56
N THR A 111 0.35 -11.99 -19.06
CA THR A 111 0.87 -12.06 -20.43
C THR A 111 2.02 -13.06 -20.58
N LEU A 112 2.71 -13.37 -19.49
CA LEU A 112 3.84 -14.31 -19.45
C LEU A 112 3.36 -15.75 -19.21
N VAL A 113 2.24 -15.93 -18.51
CA VAL A 113 1.62 -17.24 -18.25
C VAL A 113 0.33 -17.37 -19.04
N ASP A 114 0.47 -17.70 -20.32
CA ASP A 114 -0.66 -17.97 -21.22
C ASP A 114 -1.46 -19.20 -20.75
N GLY A 115 -2.78 -19.11 -20.80
CA GLY A 115 -3.70 -20.18 -20.41
C GLY A 115 -4.01 -20.33 -18.92
N ALA A 116 -3.64 -19.36 -18.07
CA ALA A 116 -4.10 -19.34 -16.68
C ALA A 116 -5.64 -19.25 -16.62
N SER A 117 -6.25 -20.09 -15.79
CA SER A 117 -7.70 -20.10 -15.58
C SER A 117 -8.14 -19.04 -14.57
N ASP A 118 -9.44 -18.72 -14.55
CA ASP A 118 -10.02 -17.68 -13.67
C ASP A 118 -9.81 -17.96 -12.16
N ASP A 119 -9.58 -19.22 -11.76
CA ASP A 119 -9.25 -19.63 -10.38
C ASP A 119 -7.75 -19.49 -10.05
N GLN A 120 -6.92 -19.15 -11.04
CA GLN A 120 -5.49 -18.95 -10.91
C GLN A 120 -5.12 -17.47 -10.98
N ILE A 121 -5.63 -16.75 -11.98
CA ILE A 121 -5.39 -15.33 -12.18
C ILE A 121 -6.72 -14.63 -12.45
N GLN A 122 -6.91 -13.46 -11.84
CA GLN A 122 -8.11 -12.65 -12.06
C GLN A 122 -7.77 -11.16 -12.06
N PHE A 123 -8.36 -10.40 -13.00
CA PHE A 123 -8.40 -8.94 -12.93
C PHE A 123 -9.62 -8.50 -12.11
N TYR A 124 -9.39 -7.86 -10.97
CA TYR A 124 -10.44 -7.45 -10.03
C TYR A 124 -10.04 -6.17 -9.30
N ASN A 125 -11.00 -5.23 -9.20
CA ASN A 125 -10.77 -3.89 -8.65
C ASN A 125 -9.51 -3.21 -9.25
N ASP A 126 -9.38 -3.27 -10.58
CA ASP A 126 -8.27 -2.68 -11.36
C ASP A 126 -6.87 -3.24 -11.04
N ILE A 127 -6.81 -4.39 -10.37
CA ILE A 127 -5.56 -5.06 -10.01
C ILE A 127 -5.60 -6.50 -10.53
N TRP A 128 -4.45 -6.99 -10.98
CA TRP A 128 -4.27 -8.41 -11.27
C TRP A 128 -3.96 -9.17 -9.98
N TRP A 129 -4.70 -10.24 -9.73
CA TRP A 129 -4.56 -11.10 -8.57
C TRP A 129 -4.24 -12.51 -8.99
N CYS A 130 -3.54 -13.22 -8.11
CA CYS A 130 -3.18 -14.62 -8.26
C CYS A 130 -3.61 -15.41 -7.03
N SER A 131 -4.13 -16.63 -7.24
CA SER A 131 -4.49 -17.50 -6.13
C SER A 131 -3.24 -18.00 -5.38
N PRO A 132 -3.30 -18.19 -4.05
CA PRO A 132 -2.11 -18.58 -3.26
C PRO A 132 -1.45 -19.87 -3.75
N GLN A 133 -2.26 -20.85 -4.18
CA GLN A 133 -1.76 -22.13 -4.68
C GLN A 133 -1.00 -21.95 -5.99
N TYR A 134 -1.54 -21.13 -6.90
CA TYR A 134 -0.89 -20.86 -8.17
C TYR A 134 0.40 -20.04 -7.96
N PHE A 135 0.39 -19.06 -7.06
CA PHE A 135 1.58 -18.29 -6.68
C PHE A 135 2.71 -19.19 -6.14
N ASN A 136 2.38 -20.13 -5.25
CA ASN A 136 3.37 -21.08 -4.72
C ASN A 136 3.93 -21.98 -5.82
N ASN A 137 3.08 -22.50 -6.72
CA ASN A 137 3.55 -23.32 -7.85
C ASN A 137 4.50 -22.54 -8.77
N LEU A 138 4.19 -21.26 -9.08
CA LEU A 138 5.07 -20.40 -9.86
C LEU A 138 6.41 -20.18 -9.16
N SER A 139 6.40 -20.03 -7.84
CA SER A 139 7.61 -19.85 -7.03
C SER A 139 8.49 -21.11 -7.06
N GLU A 140 7.89 -22.29 -6.90
CA GLU A 140 8.60 -23.58 -6.98
C GLU A 140 9.19 -23.82 -8.39
N LEU A 141 8.45 -23.52 -9.45
CA LEU A 141 8.96 -23.63 -10.83
C LEU A 141 10.15 -22.69 -11.07
N ALA A 142 10.08 -21.45 -10.59
CA ALA A 142 11.18 -20.51 -10.69
C ALA A 142 12.43 -20.99 -9.94
N GLU A 143 12.27 -21.62 -8.77
CA GLU A 143 13.37 -22.24 -8.02
C GLU A 143 13.94 -23.48 -8.72
N GLN A 144 13.10 -24.31 -9.32
CA GLN A 144 13.50 -25.52 -10.04
C GLN A 144 14.25 -25.20 -11.34
N ASP A 145 13.79 -24.23 -12.14
CA ASP A 145 14.49 -23.76 -13.34
C ASP A 145 15.83 -23.10 -12.98
N ARG A 146 15.94 -22.49 -11.80
CA ARG A 146 17.22 -22.00 -11.27
C ARG A 146 18.22 -23.13 -10.98
N ILE A 147 17.75 -24.37 -10.79
CA ILE A 147 18.57 -25.55 -10.50
C ILE A 147 18.92 -26.34 -11.78
N VAL A 148 18.21 -26.16 -12.90
CA VAL A 148 18.48 -26.84 -14.18
C VAL A 148 19.08 -25.88 -15.22
N ARG A 149 20.36 -25.53 -15.08
CA ARG A 149 21.15 -24.93 -16.18
C ARG A 149 22.30 -25.84 -16.58
N GLU A 150 22.07 -26.68 -17.60
CA GLU A 150 23.18 -27.33 -18.33
C GLU A 150 23.50 -26.51 -19.59
N PRO A 151 24.80 -26.33 -19.94
CA PRO A 151 25.18 -25.44 -21.02
C PRO A 151 25.07 -26.18 -22.37
N THR A 152 24.45 -25.58 -23.38
CA THR A 152 25.04 -25.42 -24.74
C THR A 152 24.10 -24.75 -25.75
N ASN A 153 24.43 -23.50 -26.05
CA ASN A 153 24.25 -22.72 -27.30
C ASN A 153 23.29 -23.23 -28.39
N SER A 154 22.04 -22.76 -28.36
CA SER A 154 21.45 -21.96 -29.44
C SER A 154 20.16 -21.26 -28.95
N LEU A 155 20.10 -19.94 -29.12
CA LEU A 155 19.06 -18.96 -28.70
C LEU A 155 18.57 -19.16 -27.25
N THR A 156 19.19 -18.44 -26.31
CA THR A 156 19.21 -18.80 -24.88
C THR A 156 17.83 -18.75 -24.20
N PRO A 157 17.34 -19.88 -23.66
CA PRO A 157 16.48 -19.88 -22.48
C PRO A 157 17.26 -19.20 -21.36
N ASP A 158 16.87 -17.97 -21.00
CA ASP A 158 17.40 -17.20 -19.86
C ASP A 158 16.80 -15.78 -19.75
N THR A 159 15.54 -15.58 -20.19
CA THR A 159 14.80 -14.45 -19.60
C THR A 159 14.51 -14.84 -18.16
N VAL A 160 15.44 -14.54 -17.25
CA VAL A 160 15.14 -14.49 -15.84
C VAL A 160 14.12 -13.38 -15.69
N VAL A 161 12.86 -13.73 -15.46
CA VAL A 161 11.94 -12.76 -14.88
C VAL A 161 12.43 -12.59 -13.45
N ASP A 162 13.17 -11.51 -13.23
CA ASP A 162 13.70 -11.17 -11.93
C ASP A 162 12.54 -10.69 -11.03
N TRP A 163 11.98 -11.62 -10.27
CA TRP A 163 10.97 -11.33 -9.26
C TRP A 163 11.57 -10.81 -7.94
N SER A 164 12.90 -10.67 -7.84
CA SER A 164 13.54 -10.20 -6.60
C SER A 164 13.23 -8.73 -6.29
N ASN A 165 12.70 -7.99 -7.26
CA ASN A 165 12.17 -6.63 -7.10
C ASN A 165 10.63 -6.58 -7.03
N ALA A 166 9.93 -7.69 -6.79
CA ALA A 166 8.48 -7.68 -6.53
C ALA A 166 8.12 -7.16 -5.13
N THR A 167 8.82 -6.11 -4.68
CA THR A 167 8.52 -5.32 -3.48
C THR A 167 8.21 -3.91 -3.92
N TYR A 168 7.07 -3.38 -3.45
CA TYR A 168 6.70 -1.98 -3.62
C TYR A 168 7.81 -1.07 -3.08
N ASP A 169 8.42 -0.28 -3.97
CA ASP A 169 9.20 0.89 -3.60
C ASP A 169 8.26 2.11 -3.70
N TYR A 170 7.79 2.60 -2.55
CA TYR A 170 6.93 3.78 -2.45
C TYR A 170 7.74 5.08 -2.29
N ASP A 171 9.08 5.02 -2.24
CA ASP A 171 9.95 6.12 -1.78
C ASP A 171 10.78 6.79 -2.90
N ASN A 172 10.44 6.56 -4.18
CA ASN A 172 11.21 7.10 -5.32
C ASN A 172 10.36 7.88 -6.34
N TYR A 173 9.43 8.72 -5.86
CA TYR A 173 8.98 9.87 -6.64
C TYR A 173 9.74 11.10 -6.16
N ASP A 174 10.89 11.35 -6.80
CA ASP A 174 11.50 12.67 -6.82
C ASP A 174 10.58 13.58 -7.64
N ASP A 175 9.98 14.54 -6.95
CA ASP A 175 9.05 15.53 -7.48
C ASP A 175 9.85 16.60 -8.23
N SER A 176 10.41 16.21 -9.37
CA SER A 176 10.91 17.13 -10.39
C SER A 176 10.87 16.40 -11.73
N ASP A 177 9.88 16.71 -12.55
CA ASP A 177 10.17 17.40 -13.81
C ASP A 177 8.87 17.76 -14.53
N ASP A 178 8.70 19.08 -14.66
CA ASP A 178 8.19 19.82 -15.80
C ASP A 178 6.86 19.40 -16.45
N TYR A 179 5.82 20.16 -16.09
CA TYR A 179 4.70 20.45 -16.97
C TYR A 179 5.18 21.35 -18.11
N ASP A 180 5.64 20.74 -19.20
CA ASP A 180 5.78 21.45 -20.48
C ASP A 180 4.54 21.20 -21.36
N ASP A 181 3.84 22.31 -21.57
CA ASP A 181 2.99 22.68 -22.71
C ASP A 181 2.65 21.61 -23.75
N PHE A 182 1.35 21.39 -23.91
CA PHE A 182 0.78 21.14 -25.24
C PHE A 182 -0.38 22.12 -25.47
N ASP A 183 0.00 23.32 -25.90
CA ASP A 183 -0.78 24.12 -26.84
C ASP A 183 -0.57 23.54 -28.26
N ASP A 184 -1.61 22.92 -28.82
CA ASP A 184 -2.15 23.13 -30.19
C ASP A 184 -3.26 22.12 -30.52
#